data_AF-A0A1Q6TYW0-F1
#
_entry.id   AF-A0A1Q6TYW0-F1
#
_cell.length_a   1.000
_cell.length_b   1.000
_cell.length_c   1.000
_cell.angle_alpha   90.00
_cell.angle_beta   90.00
_cell.angle_gamma   90.00
#
_symmetry.space_group_name_H-M   'P 1'
#
loop_
_entity.id
_entity.type
_entity.pdbx_description
1 polymer ?
#
loop_
_entity_poly.entity_id
_entity_poly.type
_entity_poly.pdbx_seq_one_letter_code
_entity_poly.pdbx_strand_id
1 'polypeptide(L)'
;MGILNEKDFIEIIPSLSEKAFKPGERAEADILDSHDFRYVESGEFKANLHVHTKYSDGTAEVEELLNCGEKIGKKSNGFILAITDHDTIDGIQEAYEIYNKKSFPHLDLCLGLEISTVGVDFPNQKKPVPIHLLVYGLNPYDEKLIEFLNDKRNKKLALAKETINELNKSLPYNFTLEEAAKVHGMVAKGQDEVAHPMKKYTSGKILLSHYFPNADFSYEKPVKAFKYLFKSGEPYHKIYKKALEKYTGCELPDIPDEIEKQIQKAREIYLKAHPTVGNKIDGFAYFDETVEFITTLESGVMSVAHPARSKAYTDEFYTYLFEHFKQYGKDKALFYEGYYRSYEGEYPARWLEKIDAAAQKFNLLKTGGLDSHGKDVITRCPYS
;
A
#
# COMPACT_ATOMS: atom_id res chain seq x y z
N MET A 1 -6.86 -2.57 -28.31
CA MET A 1 -7.14 -2.33 -26.90
C MET A 1 -8.04 -3.41 -26.37
N GLY A 2 -7.77 -3.90 -25.17
CA GLY A 2 -8.50 -5.00 -24.57
C GLY A 2 -8.11 -5.22 -23.10
N ILE A 3 -8.60 -6.32 -22.55
CA ILE A 3 -8.14 -6.78 -21.24
C ILE A 3 -6.86 -7.58 -21.45
N LEU A 4 -5.76 -7.14 -20.85
CA LEU A 4 -4.46 -7.78 -20.97
C LEU A 4 -4.42 -9.04 -20.13
N ASN A 5 -4.09 -10.17 -20.76
CA ASN A 5 -3.72 -11.40 -20.05
C ASN A 5 -2.23 -11.39 -19.68
N GLU A 6 -1.77 -12.45 -19.00
CA GLU A 6 -0.37 -12.59 -18.60
C GLU A 6 0.64 -12.52 -19.75
N LYS A 7 0.32 -13.09 -20.93
CA LYS A 7 1.22 -13.12 -22.09
C LYS A 7 1.33 -11.74 -22.70
N ASP A 8 0.20 -11.05 -22.87
CA ASP A 8 0.19 -9.67 -23.35
C ASP A 8 1.01 -8.77 -22.42
N PHE A 9 0.86 -8.95 -21.10
CA PHE A 9 1.61 -8.21 -20.09
C PHE A 9 3.12 -8.47 -20.18
N ILE A 10 3.53 -9.74 -20.30
CA ILE A 10 4.95 -10.12 -20.45
C ILE A 10 5.57 -9.54 -21.72
N GLU A 11 4.81 -9.46 -22.82
CA GLU A 11 5.31 -8.95 -24.09
C GLU A 11 5.38 -7.41 -24.11
N ILE A 12 4.32 -6.74 -23.66
CA ILE A 12 4.16 -5.29 -23.82
C ILE A 12 5.00 -4.52 -22.79
N ILE A 13 4.92 -4.88 -21.50
CA ILE A 13 5.46 -4.04 -20.43
C ILE A 13 6.98 -3.83 -20.53
N PRO A 14 7.81 -4.85 -20.84
CA PRO A 14 9.26 -4.65 -20.98
C PRO A 14 9.68 -3.74 -22.15
N SER A 15 8.79 -3.53 -23.13
CA SER A 15 9.05 -2.64 -24.26
C SER A 15 8.88 -1.14 -23.91
N LEU A 16 8.25 -0.84 -22.76
CA LEU A 16 7.96 0.52 -22.34
C LEU A 16 9.18 1.17 -21.66
N SER A 17 9.48 2.40 -22.05
CA SER A 17 10.52 3.22 -21.42
C SER A 17 10.09 3.73 -20.03
N GLU A 18 11.03 4.22 -19.21
CA GLU A 18 10.71 4.86 -17.91
C GLU A 18 9.62 5.95 -18.04
N LYS A 19 9.67 6.76 -19.12
CA LYS A 19 8.72 7.86 -19.34
C LYS A 19 7.28 7.37 -19.48
N ALA A 20 7.08 6.12 -19.90
CA ALA A 20 5.77 5.49 -19.96
C ALA A 20 5.07 5.48 -18.60
N PHE A 21 5.83 5.43 -17.51
CA PHE A 21 5.32 5.24 -16.15
C PHE A 21 5.33 6.50 -15.29
N LYS A 22 5.72 7.66 -15.85
CA LYS A 22 5.72 8.93 -15.12
C LYS A 22 4.95 10.01 -15.87
N PRO A 23 4.06 10.77 -15.20
CA PRO A 23 3.25 11.81 -15.84
C PRO A 23 4.10 13.03 -16.25
N GLY A 24 5.21 13.25 -15.58
CA GLY A 24 6.14 14.36 -15.79
C GLY A 24 7.39 14.19 -14.93
N GLU A 25 8.26 15.19 -14.92
CA GLU A 25 9.33 15.26 -13.93
C GLU A 25 8.83 15.99 -12.69
N ARG A 26 9.32 15.60 -11.51
CA ARG A 26 9.02 16.32 -10.28
C ARG A 26 9.78 17.64 -10.24
N ALA A 27 9.08 18.72 -9.98
CA ALA A 27 9.68 20.02 -9.70
C ALA A 27 10.56 19.95 -8.44
N GLU A 28 10.11 19.19 -7.43
CA GLU A 28 10.85 18.94 -6.19
C GLU A 28 10.81 17.45 -5.84
N ALA A 29 11.98 16.81 -5.76
CA ALA A 29 12.08 15.36 -5.57
C ALA A 29 11.37 14.86 -4.29
N ASP A 30 11.38 15.68 -3.23
CA ASP A 30 10.81 15.36 -1.92
C ASP A 30 9.35 15.78 -1.75
N ILE A 31 8.75 16.46 -2.73
CA ILE A 31 7.34 16.82 -2.73
C ILE A 31 6.59 15.85 -3.64
N LEU A 32 5.75 15.02 -3.01
CA LEU A 32 4.83 14.14 -3.70
C LEU A 32 3.92 14.93 -4.65
N ASP A 33 3.66 14.37 -5.83
CA ASP A 33 2.77 14.94 -6.86
C ASP A 33 3.19 16.31 -7.44
N SER A 34 4.43 16.76 -7.21
CA SER A 34 4.99 18.00 -7.80
C SER A 34 5.34 17.87 -9.30
N HIS A 35 4.67 17.00 -10.04
CA HIS A 35 4.98 16.73 -11.44
C HIS A 35 4.60 17.90 -12.34
N ASP A 36 5.39 18.14 -13.39
CA ASP A 36 5.07 19.14 -14.42
C ASP A 36 4.18 18.63 -15.56
N PHE A 37 3.71 17.38 -15.46
CA PHE A 37 2.80 16.71 -16.40
C PHE A 37 3.24 16.69 -17.88
N ARG A 38 4.51 16.98 -18.19
CA ARG A 38 4.98 17.11 -19.58
C ARG A 38 4.79 15.84 -20.41
N TYR A 39 4.82 14.66 -19.79
CA TYR A 39 4.67 13.38 -20.48
C TYR A 39 3.21 12.99 -20.70
N VAL A 40 2.29 13.49 -19.87
CA VAL A 40 0.85 13.46 -20.17
C VAL A 40 0.56 14.35 -21.37
N GLU A 41 1.23 15.51 -21.47
CA GLU A 41 1.03 16.44 -22.58
C GLU A 41 1.61 15.95 -23.90
N SER A 42 2.82 15.38 -23.87
CA SER A 42 3.51 14.84 -25.06
C SER A 42 2.95 13.48 -25.51
N GLY A 43 2.18 12.79 -24.66
CA GLY A 43 1.70 11.43 -24.92
C GLY A 43 2.73 10.34 -24.64
N GLU A 44 3.85 10.67 -23.98
CA GLU A 44 4.85 9.70 -23.53
C GLU A 44 4.43 8.92 -22.28
N PHE A 45 3.49 9.44 -21.48
CA PHE A 45 2.89 8.71 -20.37
C PHE A 45 1.88 7.69 -20.90
N LYS A 46 2.19 6.40 -20.71
CA LYS A 46 1.55 5.28 -21.41
C LYS A 46 1.01 4.20 -20.49
N ALA A 47 1.46 4.13 -19.24
CA ALA A 47 1.03 3.11 -18.32
C ALA A 47 1.04 3.60 -16.86
N ASN A 48 0.03 3.19 -16.11
CA ASN A 48 0.09 3.22 -14.65
C ASN A 48 -0.39 1.85 -14.13
N LEU A 49 0.57 1.08 -13.61
CA LEU A 49 0.32 -0.30 -13.21
C LEU A 49 0.07 -0.44 -11.71
N HIS A 50 -0.11 0.67 -10.98
CA HIS A 50 -0.28 0.65 -9.54
C HIS A 50 -1.32 1.69 -9.14
N VAL A 51 -2.60 1.28 -9.12
CA VAL A 51 -3.75 2.17 -8.92
C VAL A 51 -4.76 1.51 -8.00
N HIS A 52 -5.20 2.26 -7.00
CA HIS A 52 -6.13 1.83 -5.97
C HIS A 52 -7.48 2.52 -6.13
N THR A 53 -8.53 1.80 -5.76
CA THR A 53 -9.92 2.25 -5.85
C THR A 53 -10.53 2.34 -4.45
N LYS A 54 -11.80 2.76 -4.37
CA LYS A 54 -12.56 2.74 -3.12
C LYS A 54 -12.68 1.35 -2.47
N TYR A 55 -12.42 0.26 -3.20
CA TYR A 55 -12.47 -1.09 -2.63
C TYR A 55 -11.37 -1.35 -1.61
N SER A 56 -10.22 -0.67 -1.73
CA SER A 56 -9.15 -0.67 -0.73
C SER A 56 -9.00 0.69 -0.02
N ASP A 57 -7.94 1.44 -0.29
CA ASP A 57 -7.64 2.77 0.30
C ASP A 57 -7.60 3.92 -0.71
N GLY A 58 -7.95 3.64 -1.97
CA GLY A 58 -8.25 4.67 -2.95
C GLY A 58 -9.56 5.40 -2.66
N THR A 59 -9.77 6.50 -3.39
CA THR A 59 -10.98 7.34 -3.30
C THR A 59 -11.79 7.35 -4.59
N ALA A 60 -11.23 6.88 -5.71
CA ALA A 60 -11.94 6.77 -6.98
C ALA A 60 -12.91 5.59 -7.01
N GLU A 61 -14.02 5.84 -7.69
CA GLU A 61 -14.85 4.81 -8.29
C GLU A 61 -14.08 4.13 -9.43
N VAL A 62 -14.32 2.84 -9.67
CA VAL A 62 -13.66 2.10 -10.75
C VAL A 62 -13.91 2.78 -12.11
N GLU A 63 -15.15 3.21 -12.35
CA GLU A 63 -15.52 3.91 -13.58
C GLU A 63 -14.75 5.23 -13.78
N GLU A 64 -14.47 5.98 -12.70
CA GLU A 64 -13.71 7.23 -12.79
C GLU A 64 -12.30 6.97 -13.35
N LEU A 65 -11.64 5.91 -12.88
CA LEU A 65 -10.30 5.53 -13.31
C LEU A 65 -10.27 5.02 -14.75
N LEU A 66 -11.25 4.20 -15.15
CA LEU A 66 -11.38 3.72 -16.53
C LEU A 66 -11.57 4.90 -17.50
N ASN A 67 -12.45 5.85 -17.16
CA ASN A 67 -12.66 7.06 -17.97
C ASN A 67 -11.41 7.96 -18.00
N CYS A 68 -10.65 8.03 -16.90
CA CYS A 68 -9.39 8.76 -16.85
C CYS A 68 -8.35 8.12 -17.79
N GLY A 69 -8.18 6.79 -17.73
CA GLY A 69 -7.29 6.04 -18.59
C GLY A 69 -7.64 6.19 -20.08
N GLU A 70 -8.92 6.09 -20.44
CA GLU A 70 -9.40 6.29 -21.81
C GLU A 70 -9.11 7.72 -22.33
N LYS A 71 -9.31 8.73 -21.49
CA LYS A 71 -9.01 10.13 -21.84
C LYS A 71 -7.53 10.34 -22.11
N ILE A 72 -6.65 9.74 -21.30
CA ILE A 72 -5.20 9.79 -21.50
C ILE A 72 -4.83 9.03 -22.78
N GLY A 73 -5.35 7.81 -22.93
CA GLY A 73 -5.12 6.94 -24.09
C GLY A 73 -5.48 7.60 -25.41
N LYS A 74 -6.57 8.38 -25.45
CA LYS A 74 -6.96 9.14 -26.64
C LYS A 74 -5.90 10.16 -27.07
N LYS A 75 -5.16 10.73 -26.12
CA LYS A 75 -4.09 11.71 -26.37
C LYS A 75 -2.76 11.04 -26.68
N SER A 76 -2.46 9.94 -26.01
CA SER A 76 -1.20 9.21 -26.16
C SER A 76 -1.23 8.16 -27.27
N ASN A 77 -2.37 7.85 -27.90
CA ASN A 77 -2.55 6.67 -28.77
C ASN A 77 -2.31 5.36 -27.99
N GLY A 78 -3.12 5.17 -26.94
CA GLY A 78 -3.08 4.00 -26.06
C GLY A 78 -2.56 4.31 -24.67
N PHE A 79 -3.25 3.78 -23.67
CA PHE A 79 -2.85 3.81 -22.26
C PHE A 79 -3.12 2.47 -21.60
N ILE A 80 -2.23 2.01 -20.73
CA ILE A 80 -2.37 0.76 -19.95
C ILE A 80 -2.68 1.13 -18.50
N LEU A 81 -3.80 0.67 -18.00
CA LEU A 81 -4.20 0.86 -16.60
C LEU A 81 -4.25 -0.50 -15.90
N ALA A 82 -3.54 -0.66 -14.79
CA ALA A 82 -3.79 -1.77 -13.87
C ALA A 82 -4.49 -1.27 -12.60
N ILE A 83 -5.61 -1.91 -12.24
CA ILE A 83 -6.23 -1.74 -10.93
C ILE A 83 -5.64 -2.81 -10.01
N THR A 84 -5.11 -2.40 -8.86
CA THR A 84 -4.29 -3.23 -7.96
C THR A 84 -4.65 -2.97 -6.51
N ASP A 85 -5.95 -3.02 -6.18
CA ASP A 85 -6.44 -2.82 -4.82
C ASP A 85 -5.76 -3.75 -3.80
N HIS A 86 -5.58 -3.26 -2.57
CA HIS A 86 -4.99 -4.05 -1.50
C HIS A 86 -5.89 -5.21 -1.03
N ASP A 87 -5.36 -6.44 -1.13
CA ASP A 87 -5.94 -7.68 -0.60
C ASP A 87 -7.40 -7.95 -1.01
N THR A 88 -7.87 -7.37 -2.12
CA THR A 88 -9.22 -7.59 -2.65
C THR A 88 -9.21 -7.51 -4.16
N ILE A 89 -10.07 -8.31 -4.80
CA ILE A 89 -10.30 -8.27 -6.25
C ILE A 89 -11.64 -7.65 -6.62
N ASP A 90 -12.38 -7.11 -5.64
CA ASP A 90 -13.72 -6.55 -5.85
C ASP A 90 -13.67 -5.40 -6.89
N GLY A 91 -12.59 -4.60 -6.88
CA GLY A 91 -12.36 -3.53 -7.85
C GLY A 91 -12.09 -4.03 -9.27
N ILE A 92 -11.34 -5.12 -9.44
CA ILE A 92 -11.11 -5.70 -10.77
C ILE A 92 -12.31 -6.47 -11.31
N GLN A 93 -13.15 -7.03 -10.44
CA GLN A 93 -14.43 -7.61 -10.83
C GLN A 93 -15.37 -6.52 -11.38
N GLU A 94 -15.53 -5.39 -10.67
CA GLU A 94 -16.30 -4.27 -11.19
C GLU A 94 -15.68 -3.72 -12.49
N ALA A 95 -14.35 -3.61 -12.57
CA ALA A 95 -13.66 -3.11 -13.76
C ALA A 95 -13.91 -4.00 -14.98
N TYR A 96 -13.83 -5.32 -14.81
CA TYR A 96 -14.13 -6.30 -15.85
C TYR A 96 -15.57 -6.13 -16.37
N GLU A 97 -16.54 -6.01 -15.46
CA GLU A 97 -17.95 -5.83 -15.82
C GLU A 97 -18.21 -4.52 -16.58
N ILE A 98 -17.61 -3.41 -16.13
CA ILE A 98 -17.75 -2.11 -16.79
C ILE A 98 -17.07 -2.13 -18.16
N TYR A 99 -15.85 -2.67 -18.24
CA TYR A 99 -15.05 -2.72 -19.46
C TYR A 99 -15.74 -3.54 -20.56
N ASN A 100 -16.43 -4.62 -20.21
CA ASN A 100 -17.19 -5.43 -21.17
C ASN A 100 -18.54 -4.79 -21.59
N LYS A 101 -19.10 -3.88 -20.80
CA LYS A 101 -20.40 -3.21 -21.08
C LYS A 101 -20.24 -1.89 -21.81
N LYS A 102 -19.09 -1.23 -21.67
CA LYS A 102 -18.80 0.09 -22.26
C LYS A 102 -17.69 -0.01 -23.30
N SER A 103 -17.44 1.09 -24.02
CA SER A 103 -16.40 1.14 -25.06
C SER A 103 -15.21 1.97 -24.58
N PHE A 104 -14.04 1.35 -24.57
CA PHE A 104 -12.76 1.97 -24.21
C PHE A 104 -11.72 1.73 -25.33
N PRO A 105 -11.86 2.37 -26.50
CA PRO A 105 -11.04 2.10 -27.68
C PRO A 105 -9.57 2.50 -27.53
N HIS A 106 -9.20 3.24 -26.49
CA HIS A 106 -7.85 3.75 -26.27
C HIS A 106 -7.21 3.29 -24.94
N LEU A 107 -7.88 2.41 -24.19
CA LEU A 107 -7.40 1.90 -22.91
C LEU A 107 -7.19 0.39 -22.97
N ASP A 108 -6.00 -0.09 -22.65
CA ASP A 108 -5.78 -1.47 -22.27
C ASP A 108 -5.95 -1.60 -20.75
N LEU A 109 -6.80 -2.53 -20.32
CA LEU A 109 -7.05 -2.79 -18.90
C LEU A 109 -6.28 -4.04 -18.46
N CYS A 110 -5.46 -3.90 -17.43
CA CYS A 110 -4.87 -5.02 -16.73
C CYS A 110 -5.60 -5.23 -15.40
N LEU A 111 -6.13 -6.44 -15.20
CA LEU A 111 -6.73 -6.82 -13.93
C LEU A 111 -5.62 -7.27 -12.99
N GLY A 112 -5.40 -6.53 -11.91
CA GLY A 112 -4.35 -6.83 -10.94
C GLY A 112 -4.80 -6.79 -9.49
N LEU A 113 -3.82 -6.92 -8.60
CA LEU A 113 -4.01 -7.05 -7.15
C LEU A 113 -2.71 -6.65 -6.46
N GLU A 114 -2.79 -5.92 -5.34
CA GLU A 114 -1.65 -5.75 -4.44
C GLU A 114 -1.89 -6.57 -3.17
N ILE A 115 -1.08 -7.61 -2.96
CA ILE A 115 -1.17 -8.46 -1.77
C ILE A 115 -0.19 -7.95 -0.72
N SER A 116 -0.71 -7.67 0.49
CA SER A 116 0.14 -7.34 1.63
C SER A 116 0.75 -8.61 2.23
N THR A 117 2.08 -8.66 2.30
CA THR A 117 2.81 -9.80 2.85
C THR A 117 3.85 -9.37 3.87
N VAL A 118 4.32 -10.34 4.64
CA VAL A 118 5.40 -10.15 5.62
C VAL A 118 6.50 -11.16 5.36
N GLY A 119 7.71 -10.68 5.09
CA GLY A 119 8.90 -11.53 5.12
C GLY A 119 9.36 -11.73 6.55
N VAL A 120 9.63 -12.98 6.94
CA VAL A 120 10.13 -13.34 8.29
C VAL A 120 11.31 -14.30 8.28
N ASP A 121 11.67 -14.83 7.10
CA ASP A 121 12.62 -15.92 6.94
C ASP A 121 13.85 -15.52 6.09
N PHE A 122 14.22 -14.24 6.08
CA PHE A 122 15.42 -13.76 5.37
C PHE A 122 16.71 -13.88 6.21
N PRO A 123 17.88 -14.02 5.58
CA PRO A 123 19.16 -14.00 6.28
C PRO A 123 19.37 -12.72 7.11
N ASN A 124 19.93 -12.88 8.32
CA ASN A 124 20.23 -11.79 9.27
C ASN A 124 19.02 -10.95 9.72
N GLN A 125 17.80 -11.43 9.48
CA GLN A 125 16.58 -10.70 9.79
C GLN A 125 16.31 -10.66 11.31
N LYS A 126 16.10 -9.46 11.85
CA LYS A 126 15.80 -9.25 13.28
C LYS A 126 14.34 -8.88 13.55
N LYS A 127 13.63 -8.42 12.52
CA LYS A 127 12.25 -7.97 12.60
C LYS A 127 11.54 -8.36 11.31
N PRO A 128 10.23 -8.66 11.35
CA PRO A 128 9.46 -8.86 10.14
C PRO A 128 9.56 -7.64 9.21
N VAL A 129 9.54 -7.90 7.92
CA VAL A 129 9.62 -6.86 6.89
C VAL A 129 8.34 -6.86 6.07
N PRO A 130 7.59 -5.74 6.02
CA PRO A 130 6.44 -5.64 5.13
C PRO A 130 6.91 -5.61 3.67
N ILE A 131 6.32 -6.45 2.85
CA ILE A 131 6.59 -6.55 1.41
C ILE A 131 5.25 -6.65 0.70
N HIS A 132 5.05 -5.85 -0.32
CA HIS A 132 3.85 -5.93 -1.14
C HIS A 132 4.17 -6.59 -2.47
N LEU A 133 3.24 -7.42 -2.94
CA LEU A 133 3.30 -8.10 -4.21
C LEU A 133 2.19 -7.61 -5.12
N LEU A 134 2.56 -7.10 -6.28
CA LEU A 134 1.61 -6.83 -7.36
C LEU A 134 1.48 -8.11 -8.20
N VAL A 135 0.25 -8.48 -8.53
CA VAL A 135 -0.06 -9.57 -9.45
C VAL A 135 -0.88 -9.02 -10.61
N TYR A 136 -0.51 -9.35 -11.85
CA TYR A 136 -1.08 -8.77 -13.06
C TYR A 136 -1.62 -9.82 -14.02
N GLY A 137 -2.69 -9.50 -14.74
CA GLY A 137 -3.30 -10.40 -15.73
C GLY A 137 -4.11 -11.52 -15.07
N LEU A 138 -4.80 -11.19 -13.97
CA LEU A 138 -5.59 -12.13 -13.18
C LEU A 138 -6.93 -12.45 -13.84
N ASN A 139 -7.41 -13.68 -13.63
CA ASN A 139 -8.82 -14.02 -13.73
C ASN A 139 -9.56 -13.45 -12.49
N PRO A 140 -10.49 -12.49 -12.64
CA PRO A 140 -11.19 -11.85 -11.52
C PRO A 140 -12.18 -12.79 -10.81
N TYR A 141 -12.41 -13.99 -11.34
CA TYR A 141 -13.31 -15.00 -10.81
C TYR A 141 -12.59 -16.32 -10.44
N ASP A 142 -11.26 -16.28 -10.26
CA ASP A 142 -10.50 -17.43 -9.77
C ASP A 142 -10.91 -17.78 -8.33
N GLU A 143 -11.52 -18.95 -8.13
CA GLU A 143 -12.07 -19.39 -6.84
C GLU A 143 -10.98 -19.54 -5.76
N LYS A 144 -9.78 -20.01 -6.13
CA LYS A 144 -8.68 -20.18 -5.17
C LYS A 144 -8.19 -18.84 -4.66
N LEU A 145 -8.05 -17.86 -5.55
CA LEU A 145 -7.66 -16.50 -5.18
C LEU A 145 -8.73 -15.85 -4.30
N ILE A 146 -10.01 -16.01 -4.65
CA ILE A 146 -11.13 -15.50 -3.85
C ILE A 146 -11.11 -16.09 -2.44
N GLU A 147 -10.95 -17.41 -2.32
CA GLU A 147 -10.87 -18.08 -1.02
C GLU A 147 -9.68 -17.60 -0.19
N PHE A 148 -8.50 -17.52 -0.79
CA PHE A 148 -7.28 -17.01 -0.14
C PHE A 148 -7.46 -15.60 0.40
N LEU A 149 -7.97 -14.67 -0.41
CA LEU A 149 -8.16 -13.27 0.00
C LEU A 149 -9.25 -13.13 1.07
N ASN A 150 -10.34 -13.87 0.96
CA ASN A 150 -11.41 -13.85 1.94
C ASN A 150 -10.94 -14.41 3.29
N ASP A 151 -10.23 -15.53 3.31
CA ASP A 151 -9.65 -16.09 4.53
C ASP A 151 -8.68 -15.11 5.19
N LYS A 152 -7.75 -14.54 4.41
CA LYS A 152 -6.80 -13.52 4.87
C LYS A 152 -7.52 -12.32 5.50
N ARG A 153 -8.50 -11.73 4.80
CA ARG A 153 -9.26 -10.57 5.27
C ARG A 153 -10.07 -10.87 6.51
N ASN A 154 -10.76 -12.01 6.54
CA ASN A 154 -11.60 -12.40 7.67
C ASN A 154 -10.78 -12.64 8.94
N LYS A 155 -9.65 -13.35 8.84
CA LYS A 155 -8.71 -13.55 9.96
C LYS A 155 -8.10 -12.23 10.42
N LYS A 156 -7.70 -11.35 9.50
CA LYS A 156 -7.19 -10.02 9.84
C LYS A 156 -8.21 -9.16 10.59
N LEU A 157 -9.46 -9.16 10.11
CA LEU A 157 -10.57 -8.44 10.74
C LEU A 157 -10.89 -9.00 12.14
N ALA A 158 -10.85 -10.33 12.31
CA ALA A 158 -11.00 -10.97 13.61
C ALA A 158 -9.90 -10.52 14.58
N LEU A 159 -8.63 -10.54 14.15
CA LEU A 159 -7.50 -10.07 14.94
C LEU A 159 -7.64 -8.58 15.36
N ALA A 160 -8.13 -7.72 14.46
CA ALA A 160 -8.40 -6.32 14.79
C ALA A 160 -9.48 -6.17 15.86
N LYS A 161 -10.57 -6.93 15.76
CA LYS A 161 -11.67 -6.95 16.76
C LYS A 161 -11.21 -7.48 18.11
N GLU A 162 -10.40 -8.53 18.12
CA GLU A 162 -9.80 -9.09 19.34
C GLU A 162 -8.87 -8.09 20.02
N THR A 163 -8.04 -7.40 19.24
CA THR A 163 -7.15 -6.33 19.75
C THR A 163 -7.96 -5.20 20.40
N ILE A 164 -9.05 -4.76 19.77
CA ILE A 164 -9.95 -3.74 20.34
C ILE A 164 -10.59 -4.23 21.64
N ASN A 165 -11.05 -5.48 21.68
CA ASN A 165 -11.64 -6.07 22.89
C ASN A 165 -10.63 -6.06 24.05
N GLU A 166 -9.38 -6.41 23.79
CA GLU A 166 -8.33 -6.39 24.81
C GLU A 166 -7.99 -4.96 25.26
N LEU A 167 -7.94 -3.99 24.34
CA LEU A 167 -7.78 -2.57 24.67
C LEU A 167 -8.90 -2.08 25.61
N ASN A 168 -10.16 -2.44 25.33
CA ASN A 168 -11.33 -2.06 26.14
C ASN A 168 -11.34 -2.69 27.54
N LYS A 169 -10.81 -3.91 27.70
CA LYS A 169 -10.64 -4.54 29.02
C LYS A 169 -9.54 -3.88 29.84
N SER A 170 -8.50 -3.39 29.15
CA SER A 170 -7.26 -2.96 29.77
C SER A 170 -7.18 -1.46 30.08
N LEU A 171 -8.00 -0.63 29.44
CA LEU A 171 -7.90 0.83 29.48
C LEU A 171 -9.28 1.49 29.64
N PRO A 172 -9.36 2.69 30.25
CA PRO A 172 -10.62 3.36 30.57
C PRO A 172 -11.23 4.11 29.37
N TYR A 173 -11.12 3.55 28.16
CA TYR A 173 -11.64 4.17 26.93
C TYR A 173 -12.52 3.18 26.18
N ASN A 174 -13.54 3.68 25.49
CA ASN A 174 -14.36 2.87 24.59
C ASN A 174 -13.75 2.87 23.19
N PHE A 175 -12.84 1.94 22.89
CA PHE A 175 -12.29 1.75 21.55
C PHE A 175 -13.26 1.00 20.65
N THR A 176 -13.52 1.54 19.46
CA THR A 176 -14.28 0.87 18.39
C THR A 176 -13.49 0.70 17.09
N LEU A 177 -13.93 -0.23 16.24
CA LEU A 177 -13.34 -0.46 14.92
C LEU A 177 -13.68 0.68 13.94
N GLU A 178 -14.89 1.24 14.05
CA GLU A 178 -15.32 2.41 13.28
C GLU A 178 -14.40 3.60 13.54
N GLU A 179 -14.04 3.84 14.80
CA GLU A 179 -13.06 4.85 15.13
C GLU A 179 -11.70 4.49 14.53
N ALA A 180 -11.15 3.29 14.76
CA ALA A 180 -9.87 2.90 14.17
C ALA A 180 -9.80 3.16 12.64
N ALA A 181 -10.91 2.95 11.93
CA ALA A 181 -11.03 3.21 10.50
C ALA A 181 -10.89 4.69 10.09
N LYS A 182 -11.14 5.65 10.99
CA LYS A 182 -11.00 7.10 10.70
C LYS A 182 -9.57 7.52 10.38
N VAL A 183 -8.58 6.84 10.98
CA VAL A 183 -7.15 7.06 10.68
C VAL A 183 -6.63 6.13 9.59
N HIS A 184 -7.27 4.99 9.37
CA HIS A 184 -6.86 4.02 8.36
C HIS A 184 -8.00 3.05 8.02
N GLY A 185 -8.71 3.29 6.92
CA GLY A 185 -9.97 2.61 6.60
C GLY A 185 -9.86 1.10 6.40
N MET A 186 -8.71 0.62 5.91
CA MET A 186 -8.50 -0.80 5.59
C MET A 186 -8.53 -1.71 6.81
N VAL A 187 -8.29 -1.18 8.03
CA VAL A 187 -8.38 -1.97 9.27
C VAL A 187 -9.79 -2.55 9.47
N ALA A 188 -10.83 -1.81 9.05
CA ALA A 188 -12.20 -2.28 9.13
C ALA A 188 -12.58 -3.25 8.00
N LYS A 189 -11.77 -3.32 6.94
CA LYS A 189 -11.93 -4.21 5.78
C LYS A 189 -11.07 -5.48 5.86
N GLY A 190 -10.15 -5.54 6.83
CA GLY A 190 -9.18 -6.64 6.98
C GLY A 190 -8.07 -6.64 5.92
N GLN A 191 -7.80 -5.51 5.27
CA GLN A 191 -6.91 -5.43 4.10
C GLN A 191 -5.48 -4.92 4.42
N ASP A 192 -5.16 -4.62 5.69
CA ASP A 192 -3.81 -4.15 6.09
C ASP A 192 -3.41 -4.70 7.48
N GLU A 193 -2.26 -4.29 8.01
CA GLU A 193 -1.80 -4.57 9.37
C GLU A 193 -2.73 -4.01 10.47
N VAL A 194 -2.68 -4.63 11.66
CA VAL A 194 -3.48 -4.19 12.82
C VAL A 194 -2.70 -3.23 13.72
N ALA A 195 -1.44 -3.53 13.99
CA ALA A 195 -0.64 -2.81 14.98
C ALA A 195 -0.45 -1.32 14.64
N HIS A 196 -0.14 -0.98 13.39
CA HIS A 196 0.10 0.41 13.02
C HIS A 196 -1.16 1.29 13.04
N PRO A 197 -2.32 0.88 12.52
CA PRO A 197 -3.58 1.61 12.73
C PRO A 197 -3.91 1.79 14.21
N MET A 198 -3.75 0.74 15.03
CA MET A 198 -4.01 0.82 16.47
C MET A 198 -3.05 1.76 17.19
N LYS A 199 -1.77 1.82 16.81
CA LYS A 199 -0.82 2.84 17.31
C LYS A 199 -1.33 4.25 17.06
N LYS A 200 -1.78 4.55 15.83
CA LYS A 200 -2.30 5.87 15.46
C LYS A 200 -3.54 6.21 16.27
N TYR A 201 -4.48 5.26 16.31
CA TYR A 201 -5.76 5.41 16.95
C TYR A 201 -5.66 5.57 18.47
N THR A 202 -5.00 4.63 19.15
CA THR A 202 -4.88 4.63 20.61
C THR A 202 -4.15 5.86 21.12
N SER A 203 -3.02 6.24 20.51
CA SER A 203 -2.30 7.46 20.88
C SER A 203 -3.18 8.71 20.71
N GLY A 204 -3.90 8.80 19.59
CA GLY A 204 -4.76 9.94 19.29
C GLY A 204 -5.93 10.04 20.26
N LYS A 205 -6.65 8.95 20.48
CA LYS A 205 -7.82 8.91 21.38
C LYS A 205 -7.44 9.20 22.82
N ILE A 206 -6.39 8.55 23.34
CA ILE A 206 -5.93 8.72 24.72
C ILE A 206 -5.57 10.19 25.00
N LEU A 207 -4.75 10.79 24.12
CA LEU A 207 -4.28 12.17 24.31
C LEU A 207 -5.40 13.20 24.07
N LEU A 208 -6.25 12.99 23.07
CA LEU A 208 -7.40 13.88 22.84
C LEU A 208 -8.34 13.87 24.05
N SER A 209 -8.70 12.68 24.55
CA SER A 209 -9.56 12.54 25.73
C SER A 209 -8.94 13.14 26.99
N HIS A 210 -7.61 13.10 27.12
CA HIS A 210 -6.91 13.69 28.25
C HIS A 210 -6.91 15.23 28.21
N TYR A 211 -6.48 15.82 27.10
CA TYR A 211 -6.31 17.27 27.00
C TYR A 211 -7.61 18.02 26.65
N PHE A 212 -8.51 17.38 25.90
CA PHE A 212 -9.75 17.97 25.40
C PHE A 212 -10.93 16.97 25.52
N PRO A 213 -11.39 16.65 26.74
CA PRO A 213 -12.47 15.67 26.95
C PRO A 213 -13.80 16.03 26.26
N ASN A 214 -14.01 17.32 25.96
CA ASN A 214 -15.20 17.85 25.29
C ASN A 214 -14.91 18.39 23.87
N ALA A 215 -13.88 17.87 23.20
CA ALA A 215 -13.56 18.28 21.84
C ALA A 215 -14.76 18.08 20.89
N ASP A 216 -15.01 19.06 20.02
CA ASP A 216 -15.99 19.00 18.94
C ASP A 216 -15.42 18.35 17.66
N PHE A 217 -14.17 17.89 17.72
CA PHE A 217 -13.46 17.19 16.66
C PHE A 217 -12.91 15.85 17.16
N SER A 218 -12.68 14.92 16.23
CA SER A 218 -12.11 13.61 16.52
C SER A 218 -10.60 13.56 16.27
N TYR A 219 -9.94 12.59 16.90
CA TYR A 219 -8.49 12.50 17.00
C TYR A 219 -7.76 12.36 15.66
N GLU A 220 -8.41 11.94 14.58
CA GLU A 220 -7.80 11.85 13.26
C GLU A 220 -7.59 13.22 12.59
N LYS A 221 -8.33 14.26 13.02
CA LYS A 221 -8.27 15.59 12.40
C LYS A 221 -6.86 16.22 12.53
N PRO A 222 -6.22 16.27 13.72
CA PRO A 222 -4.82 16.67 13.83
C PRO A 222 -3.86 15.83 12.98
N VAL A 223 -4.08 14.51 12.89
CA VAL A 223 -3.23 13.61 12.10
C VAL A 223 -3.29 13.98 10.61
N LYS A 224 -4.48 14.25 10.09
CA LYS A 224 -4.71 14.62 8.69
C LYS A 224 -4.14 16.01 8.38
N ALA A 225 -4.41 16.99 9.23
CA ALA A 225 -3.95 18.37 9.03
C ALA A 225 -2.42 18.52 9.07
N PHE A 226 -1.73 17.71 9.88
CA PHE A 226 -0.28 17.81 10.08
C PHE A 226 0.45 16.51 9.75
N LYS A 227 0.02 15.79 8.70
CA LYS A 227 0.59 14.50 8.26
C LYS A 227 2.12 14.53 8.11
N TYR A 228 2.68 15.66 7.68
CA TYR A 228 4.12 15.82 7.48
C TYR A 228 4.95 15.68 8.77
N LEU A 229 4.39 15.94 9.95
CA LEU A 229 5.09 15.79 11.23
C LEU A 229 5.41 14.32 11.56
N PHE A 230 4.59 13.39 11.06
CA PHE A 230 4.69 11.96 11.33
C PHE A 230 5.78 11.25 10.53
N LYS A 231 6.60 12.01 9.78
CA LYS A 231 7.82 11.52 9.10
C LYS A 231 9.05 11.48 10.04
N SER A 232 8.96 12.02 11.25
CA SER A 232 10.09 12.06 12.21
C SER A 232 10.32 10.71 12.92
N GLY A 233 11.52 10.53 13.50
CA GLY A 233 11.87 9.35 14.30
C GLY A 233 11.36 9.40 15.76
N GLU A 234 10.62 10.44 16.14
CA GLU A 234 10.09 10.60 17.49
C GLU A 234 8.96 9.58 17.80
N PRO A 235 8.72 9.27 19.08
CA PRO A 235 7.56 8.46 19.46
C PRO A 235 6.25 9.05 18.95
N TYR A 236 5.38 8.21 18.38
CA TYR A 236 4.16 8.64 17.70
C TYR A 236 3.26 9.54 18.57
N HIS A 237 3.08 9.21 19.85
CA HIS A 237 2.25 9.99 20.77
C HIS A 237 2.81 11.39 21.05
N LYS A 238 4.13 11.56 21.04
CA LYS A 238 4.77 12.88 21.16
C LYS A 238 4.56 13.72 19.91
N ILE A 239 4.65 13.11 18.72
CA ILE A 239 4.32 13.78 17.47
C ILE A 239 2.83 14.16 17.45
N TYR A 240 1.96 13.27 17.92
CA TYR A 240 0.54 13.55 18.02
C TYR A 240 0.23 14.75 18.92
N LYS A 241 0.88 14.87 20.09
CA LYS A 241 0.77 16.07 20.94
C LYS A 241 1.10 17.35 20.16
N LYS A 242 2.22 17.37 19.43
CA LYS A 242 2.61 18.52 18.59
C LYS A 242 1.57 18.84 17.51
N ALA A 243 1.02 17.82 16.88
CA ALA A 243 -0.05 17.99 15.89
C ALA A 243 -1.33 18.55 16.54
N LEU A 244 -1.67 18.10 17.74
CA LEU A 244 -2.83 18.57 18.50
C LEU A 244 -2.65 20.03 18.95
N GLU A 245 -1.46 20.42 19.43
CA GLU A 245 -1.11 21.81 19.76
C GLU A 245 -1.28 22.72 18.55
N LYS A 246 -0.74 22.32 17.39
CA LYS A 246 -0.90 23.07 16.14
C LYS A 246 -2.34 23.14 15.65
N TYR A 247 -3.12 22.07 15.83
CA TYR A 247 -4.51 22.02 15.39
C TYR A 247 -5.41 22.91 16.24
N THR A 248 -5.15 22.99 17.54
CA THR A 248 -5.97 23.74 18.51
C THR A 248 -5.46 25.16 18.75
N GLY A 249 -4.20 25.45 18.42
CA GLY A 249 -3.54 26.70 18.77
C GLY A 249 -3.17 26.81 20.27
N CYS A 250 -3.33 25.73 21.03
CA CYS A 250 -3.04 25.68 22.46
C CYS A 250 -1.67 25.05 22.72
N GLU A 251 -0.91 25.62 23.64
CA GLU A 251 0.27 24.95 24.22
C GLU A 251 -0.21 23.96 25.30
N LEU A 252 0.22 22.70 25.20
CA LEU A 252 -0.21 21.65 26.12
C LEU A 252 0.90 21.34 27.14
N PRO A 253 0.57 21.11 28.43
CA PRO A 253 1.55 20.66 29.40
C PRO A 253 2.11 19.29 29.01
N ASP A 254 3.22 18.90 29.63
CA ASP A 254 3.82 17.58 29.41
C ASP A 254 2.82 16.44 29.64
N ILE A 255 3.02 15.33 28.91
CA ILE A 255 2.17 14.15 29.02
C ILE A 255 2.37 13.57 30.43
N PRO A 256 1.33 13.47 31.28
CA PRO A 256 1.51 12.92 32.62
C PRO A 256 1.93 11.44 32.57
N ASP A 257 2.74 11.01 33.54
CA ASP A 257 3.23 9.63 33.63
C ASP A 257 2.11 8.57 33.57
N GLU A 258 0.94 8.87 34.15
CA GLU A 258 -0.20 7.96 34.12
C GLU A 258 -0.76 7.77 32.70
N ILE A 259 -0.77 8.83 31.90
CA ILE A 259 -1.18 8.79 30.49
C ILE A 259 -0.11 8.09 29.65
N GLU A 260 1.18 8.34 29.93
CA GLU A 260 2.30 7.64 29.30
C GLU A 260 2.18 6.12 29.53
N LYS A 261 1.88 5.68 30.76
CA LYS A 261 1.65 4.26 31.10
C LYS A 261 0.47 3.66 30.33
N GLN A 262 -0.64 4.40 30.18
CA GLN A 262 -1.78 3.94 29.39
C GLN A 262 -1.43 3.76 27.91
N ILE A 263 -0.64 4.67 27.34
CA ILE A 263 -0.12 4.56 25.96
C ILE A 263 0.81 3.35 25.82
N GLN A 264 1.69 3.11 26.80
CA GLN A 264 2.56 1.92 26.78
C GLN A 264 1.76 0.62 26.89
N LYS A 265 0.74 0.58 27.74
CA LYS A 265 -0.15 -0.58 27.86
C LYS A 265 -0.92 -0.83 26.55
N ALA A 266 -1.43 0.22 25.90
CA ALA A 266 -2.03 0.11 24.57
C ALA A 266 -1.04 -0.49 23.55
N ARG A 267 0.21 -0.04 23.61
CA ARG A 267 1.30 -0.53 22.76
C ARG A 267 1.60 -2.00 22.96
N GLU A 268 1.71 -2.46 24.20
CA GLU A 268 1.93 -3.87 24.50
C GLU A 268 0.79 -4.75 23.94
N ILE A 269 -0.45 -4.24 23.96
CA ILE A 269 -1.61 -4.95 23.43
C ILE A 269 -1.56 -5.02 21.90
N TYR A 270 -1.47 -3.88 21.20
CA TYR A 270 -1.54 -3.90 19.75
C TYR A 270 -0.30 -4.53 19.08
N LEU A 271 0.86 -4.55 19.74
CA LEU A 271 2.05 -5.21 19.20
C LEU A 271 1.94 -6.73 19.19
N LYS A 272 1.07 -7.33 20.02
CA LYS A 272 0.75 -8.76 19.95
C LYS A 272 0.00 -9.13 18.67
N ALA A 273 -0.62 -8.15 18.02
CA ALA A 273 -1.34 -8.32 16.75
C ALA A 273 -0.44 -8.12 15.51
N HIS A 274 0.87 -8.30 15.68
CA HIS A 274 1.85 -8.24 14.59
C HIS A 274 2.82 -9.42 14.72
N PRO A 275 3.18 -10.09 13.61
CA PRO A 275 4.12 -11.21 13.65
C PRO A 275 5.49 -10.77 14.17
N THR A 276 6.32 -11.75 14.54
CA THR A 276 7.74 -11.55 14.83
C THR A 276 8.57 -12.61 14.10
N VAL A 277 9.87 -12.39 13.96
CA VAL A 277 10.75 -13.44 13.40
C VAL A 277 10.67 -14.67 14.30
N GLY A 278 10.32 -15.81 13.72
CA GLY A 278 10.09 -17.07 14.44
C GLY A 278 8.71 -17.24 15.09
N ASN A 279 7.79 -16.27 14.98
CA ASN A 279 6.41 -16.42 15.44
C ASN A 279 5.44 -15.80 14.42
N LYS A 280 4.87 -16.68 13.59
CA LYS A 280 3.82 -16.36 12.62
C LYS A 280 2.47 -16.27 13.35
N ILE A 281 1.68 -15.26 12.99
CA ILE A 281 0.31 -15.04 13.44
C ILE A 281 -0.64 -15.26 12.27
N ASP A 282 -1.78 -15.87 12.55
CA ASP A 282 -2.87 -16.05 11.59
C ASP A 282 -3.42 -14.71 11.07
N GLY A 283 -3.92 -14.72 9.84
CA GLY A 283 -4.42 -13.53 9.16
C GLY A 283 -3.33 -12.62 8.60
N PHE A 284 -2.06 -12.99 8.70
CA PHE A 284 -1.00 -12.45 7.85
C PHE A 284 -0.68 -13.43 6.73
N ALA A 285 -0.42 -12.90 5.54
CA ALA A 285 0.20 -13.64 4.46
C ALA A 285 1.71 -13.44 4.55
N TYR A 286 2.47 -14.51 4.40
CA TYR A 286 3.94 -14.49 4.48
C TYR A 286 4.51 -14.52 3.07
N PHE A 287 5.62 -13.80 2.86
CA PHE A 287 6.12 -13.52 1.51
C PHE A 287 6.35 -14.79 0.69
N ASP A 288 7.11 -15.75 1.21
CA ASP A 288 7.48 -16.97 0.50
C ASP A 288 6.25 -17.84 0.19
N GLU A 289 5.37 -18.05 1.16
CA GLU A 289 4.14 -18.84 0.99
C GLU A 289 3.14 -18.18 0.04
N THR A 290 3.05 -16.86 0.06
CA THR A 290 2.16 -16.11 -0.85
C THR A 290 2.69 -16.22 -2.28
N VAL A 291 3.99 -16.00 -2.46
CA VAL A 291 4.65 -16.11 -3.76
C VAL A 291 4.47 -17.53 -4.33
N GLU A 292 4.66 -18.56 -3.52
CA GLU A 292 4.42 -19.95 -3.93
C GLU A 292 2.93 -20.19 -4.25
N PHE A 293 2.00 -19.68 -3.44
CA PHE A 293 0.57 -19.78 -3.69
C PHE A 293 0.17 -19.22 -5.06
N ILE A 294 0.69 -18.07 -5.46
CA ILE A 294 0.38 -17.45 -6.78
C ILE A 294 0.84 -18.34 -7.95
N THR A 295 1.86 -19.19 -7.76
CA THR A 295 2.25 -20.20 -8.77
C THR A 295 1.19 -21.26 -9.04
N THR A 296 0.22 -21.42 -8.14
CA THR A 296 -0.88 -22.39 -8.26
C THR A 296 -2.13 -21.86 -8.96
N LEU A 297 -2.19 -20.54 -9.20
CA LEU A 297 -3.28 -19.89 -9.92
C LEU A 297 -3.16 -20.17 -11.42
N GLU A 298 -4.27 -20.13 -12.14
CA GLU A 298 -4.27 -20.39 -13.59
C GLU A 298 -3.60 -19.28 -14.41
N SER A 299 -3.65 -18.06 -13.90
CA SER A 299 -3.11 -16.86 -14.55
C SER A 299 -2.42 -15.97 -13.53
N GLY A 300 -1.61 -15.04 -14.03
CA GLY A 300 -1.09 -13.95 -13.25
C GLY A 300 0.44 -13.95 -13.16
N VAL A 301 1.05 -12.79 -13.31
CA VAL A 301 2.51 -12.60 -13.15
C VAL A 301 2.80 -11.62 -12.02
N MET A 302 3.87 -11.87 -11.29
CA MET A 302 4.19 -11.15 -10.07
C MET A 302 5.24 -10.06 -10.27
N SER A 303 5.09 -8.98 -9.53
CA SER A 303 6.06 -7.90 -9.34
C SER A 303 6.22 -7.59 -7.86
N VAL A 304 7.45 -7.49 -7.36
CA VAL A 304 7.68 -6.88 -6.04
C VAL A 304 7.36 -5.39 -6.13
N ALA A 305 6.41 -4.90 -5.32
CA ALA A 305 5.97 -3.51 -5.31
C ALA A 305 6.94 -2.63 -4.51
N HIS A 306 7.17 -1.40 -4.98
CA HIS A 306 7.94 -0.33 -4.32
C HIS A 306 9.02 -0.82 -3.34
N PRO A 307 10.01 -1.64 -3.79
CA PRO A 307 10.91 -2.40 -2.91
C PRO A 307 11.67 -1.54 -1.88
N ALA A 308 11.95 -0.26 -2.17
CA ALA A 308 12.61 0.61 -1.21
C ALA A 308 11.75 0.87 0.06
N ARG A 309 10.42 0.69 0.00
CA ARG A 309 9.52 0.82 1.17
C ARG A 309 9.69 -0.29 2.20
N SER A 310 10.20 -1.46 1.81
CA SER A 310 10.50 -2.56 2.74
C SER A 310 11.63 -2.25 3.72
N LYS A 311 12.39 -1.16 3.52
CA LYS A 311 13.45 -0.68 4.40
C LYS A 311 14.49 -1.75 4.77
N ALA A 312 15.36 -2.06 3.82
CA ALA A 312 16.55 -2.89 4.00
C ALA A 312 17.30 -2.69 5.34
N TYR A 313 17.61 -3.81 5.99
CA TYR A 313 18.38 -3.86 7.23
C TYR A 313 19.84 -4.29 7.03
N THR A 314 20.21 -4.76 5.83
CA THR A 314 21.58 -4.97 5.35
C THR A 314 21.71 -4.58 3.87
N ASP A 315 22.93 -4.48 3.36
CA ASP A 315 23.19 -4.14 1.95
C ASP A 315 22.76 -5.26 0.97
N GLU A 316 22.76 -6.51 1.45
CA GLU A 316 22.40 -7.70 0.69
C GLU A 316 20.88 -7.97 0.70
N PHE A 317 20.10 -7.25 1.51
CA PHE A 317 18.68 -7.51 1.72
C PHE A 317 17.90 -7.68 0.40
N TYR A 318 18.12 -6.80 -0.59
CA TYR A 318 17.42 -6.89 -1.87
C TYR A 318 17.86 -8.08 -2.72
N THR A 319 19.09 -8.58 -2.54
CA THR A 319 19.51 -9.84 -3.16
C THR A 319 18.75 -11.00 -2.52
N TYR A 320 18.62 -11.05 -1.19
CA TYR A 320 17.83 -12.08 -0.50
C TYR A 320 16.35 -12.04 -0.90
N LEU A 321 15.76 -10.84 -0.95
CA LEU A 321 14.38 -10.64 -1.36
C LEU A 321 14.12 -11.22 -2.74
N PHE A 322 14.94 -10.88 -3.73
CA PHE A 322 14.76 -11.35 -5.10
C PHE A 322 15.15 -12.82 -5.30
N GLU A 323 16.08 -13.34 -4.49
CA GLU A 323 16.39 -14.77 -4.44
C GLU A 323 15.17 -15.59 -4.02
N HIS A 324 14.57 -15.25 -2.88
CA HIS A 324 13.35 -15.90 -2.40
C HIS A 324 12.20 -15.72 -3.41
N PHE A 325 12.02 -14.50 -3.92
CA PHE A 325 10.99 -14.21 -4.92
C PHE A 325 11.11 -15.14 -6.15
N LYS A 326 12.32 -15.33 -6.69
CA LYS A 326 12.56 -16.26 -7.80
C LYS A 326 12.42 -17.73 -7.41
N GLN A 327 12.95 -18.11 -6.25
CA GLN A 327 12.93 -19.49 -5.78
C GLN A 327 11.50 -20.00 -5.61
N TYR A 328 10.66 -19.26 -4.88
CA TYR A 328 9.29 -19.66 -4.60
C TYR A 328 8.33 -19.33 -5.75
N GLY A 329 8.57 -18.22 -6.46
CA GLY A 329 7.65 -17.71 -7.47
C GLY A 329 7.91 -18.20 -8.89
N LYS A 330 9.00 -18.93 -9.10
CA LYS A 330 9.32 -19.67 -10.33
C LYS A 330 9.22 -18.79 -11.58
N ASP A 331 8.43 -19.22 -12.56
CA ASP A 331 8.18 -18.59 -13.86
C ASP A 331 7.20 -17.42 -13.77
N LYS A 332 6.43 -17.29 -12.69
CA LYS A 332 5.55 -16.13 -12.45
C LYS A 332 6.25 -14.96 -11.76
N ALA A 333 7.37 -15.19 -11.07
CA ALA A 333 8.19 -14.14 -10.48
C ALA A 333 9.10 -13.48 -11.54
N LEU A 334 8.54 -12.50 -12.25
CA LEU A 334 9.19 -11.90 -13.43
C LEU A 334 9.58 -10.45 -13.24
N PHE A 335 8.89 -9.70 -12.38
CA PHE A 335 9.00 -8.25 -12.35
C PHE A 335 9.38 -7.68 -10.98
N TYR A 336 9.76 -6.42 -10.98
CA TYR A 336 9.80 -5.55 -9.81
C TYR A 336 9.46 -4.12 -10.23
N GLU A 337 8.93 -3.33 -9.30
CA GLU A 337 8.51 -1.95 -9.57
C GLU A 337 9.73 -1.00 -9.57
N GLY A 338 10.55 -1.09 -10.62
CA GLY A 338 11.75 -0.28 -10.82
C GLY A 338 11.48 1.17 -11.24
N TYR A 339 10.30 1.45 -11.81
CA TYR A 339 9.87 2.81 -12.17
C TYR A 339 8.79 3.35 -11.22
N TYR A 340 8.91 3.06 -9.93
CA TYR A 340 8.02 3.62 -8.91
C TYR A 340 8.19 5.13 -8.77
N ARG A 341 7.12 5.90 -8.98
CA ARG A 341 7.20 7.38 -9.05
C ARG A 341 6.83 8.10 -7.77
N SER A 342 6.68 7.36 -6.68
CA SER A 342 6.10 7.85 -5.42
C SER A 342 7.01 7.73 -4.20
N TYR A 343 8.32 7.55 -4.43
CA TYR A 343 9.32 7.69 -3.37
C TYR A 343 9.46 9.15 -2.93
N GLU A 344 9.82 9.34 -1.66
CA GLU A 344 10.12 10.64 -1.05
C GLU A 344 11.33 10.46 -0.11
N GLY A 345 12.17 11.48 0.00
CA GLY A 345 13.31 11.51 0.92
C GLY A 345 14.55 10.78 0.41
N GLU A 346 15.64 10.92 1.19
CA GLU A 346 16.96 10.39 0.84
C GLU A 346 17.04 8.86 0.92
N TYR A 347 16.17 8.23 1.71
CA TYR A 347 16.27 6.78 1.96
C TYR A 347 16.10 5.98 0.67
N PRO A 348 15.02 6.11 -0.13
CA PRO A 348 14.92 5.39 -1.39
C PRO A 348 16.10 5.67 -2.34
N ALA A 349 16.53 6.93 -2.48
CA ALA A 349 17.61 7.31 -3.38
C ALA A 349 18.92 6.53 -3.12
N ARG A 350 19.23 6.25 -1.86
CA ARG A 350 20.37 5.41 -1.44
C ARG A 350 20.30 3.96 -1.93
N TRP A 351 19.09 3.45 -2.17
CA TRP A 351 18.84 2.02 -2.40
C TRP A 351 18.47 1.68 -3.84
N LEU A 352 18.02 2.64 -4.66
CA LEU A 352 17.55 2.35 -6.03
C LEU A 352 18.59 1.62 -6.87
N GLU A 353 19.85 2.07 -6.89
CA GLU A 353 20.92 1.39 -7.64
C GLU A 353 21.19 -0.03 -7.12
N LYS A 354 21.12 -0.23 -5.79
CA LYS A 354 21.31 -1.55 -5.16
C LYS A 354 20.14 -2.49 -5.48
N ILE A 355 18.93 -1.97 -5.52
CA ILE A 355 17.72 -2.70 -5.92
C ILE A 355 17.85 -3.12 -7.38
N ASP A 356 18.18 -2.21 -8.29
CA ASP A 356 18.35 -2.49 -9.71
C ASP A 356 19.45 -3.53 -9.95
N ALA A 357 20.60 -3.38 -9.28
CA ALA A 357 21.69 -4.35 -9.36
C ALA A 357 21.31 -5.73 -8.80
N ALA A 358 20.53 -5.79 -7.72
CA ALA A 358 20.03 -7.05 -7.19
C ALA A 358 19.02 -7.70 -8.17
N ALA A 359 18.07 -6.94 -8.70
CA ALA A 359 17.07 -7.42 -9.65
C ALA A 359 17.71 -7.97 -10.94
N GLN A 360 18.78 -7.33 -11.42
CA GLN A 360 19.52 -7.78 -12.60
C GLN A 360 20.14 -9.17 -12.42
N LYS A 361 20.63 -9.51 -11.22
CA LYS A 361 21.18 -10.86 -10.94
C LYS A 361 20.16 -11.98 -11.15
N PHE A 362 18.88 -11.65 -11.02
CA PHE A 362 17.75 -12.57 -11.13
C PHE A 362 16.95 -12.41 -12.42
N ASN A 363 17.44 -11.60 -13.37
CA ASN A 363 16.78 -11.29 -14.64
C ASN A 363 15.35 -10.75 -14.48
N LEU A 364 15.09 -9.96 -13.42
CA LEU A 364 13.79 -9.34 -13.22
C LEU A 364 13.60 -8.12 -14.12
N LEU A 365 12.39 -7.96 -14.64
CA LEU A 365 11.98 -6.90 -15.55
C LEU A 365 11.32 -5.75 -14.78
N LYS A 366 11.43 -4.51 -15.28
CA LYS A 366 10.86 -3.34 -14.61
C LYS A 366 9.38 -3.17 -14.94
N THR A 367 8.55 -3.00 -13.92
CA THR A 367 7.24 -2.35 -14.00
C THR A 367 7.32 -0.93 -13.45
N GLY A 368 6.22 -0.18 -13.55
CA GLY A 368 6.15 1.17 -12.99
C GLY A 368 4.72 1.60 -12.67
N GLY A 369 4.61 2.53 -11.75
CA GLY A 369 3.34 3.02 -11.26
C GLY A 369 3.52 4.18 -10.31
N LEU A 370 2.39 4.85 -10.06
CA LEU A 370 2.33 5.97 -9.12
C LEU A 370 1.82 5.55 -7.75
N ASP A 371 1.24 4.35 -7.61
CA ASP A 371 0.52 3.95 -6.39
C ASP A 371 -0.58 4.99 -6.12
N SER A 372 -1.49 5.11 -7.09
CA SER A 372 -2.49 6.18 -7.15
C SER A 372 -3.66 5.87 -6.21
N HIS A 373 -4.06 6.81 -5.35
CA HIS A 373 -5.19 6.63 -4.43
C HIS A 373 -6.28 7.71 -4.64
N GLY A 374 -6.04 8.68 -5.51
CA GLY A 374 -6.93 9.80 -5.77
C GLY A 374 -8.04 9.52 -6.75
N LYS A 375 -8.53 10.59 -7.38
CA LYS A 375 -9.61 10.58 -8.38
C LYS A 375 -9.10 10.44 -9.82
N ASP A 376 -7.79 10.31 -10.01
CA ASP A 376 -7.15 10.14 -11.31
C ASP A 376 -5.98 9.13 -11.25
N VAL A 377 -5.35 8.91 -12.40
CA VAL A 377 -4.22 7.98 -12.59
C VAL A 377 -2.89 8.72 -12.82
N ILE A 378 -2.83 10.03 -12.59
CA ILE A 378 -1.65 10.88 -12.83
C ILE A 378 -1.06 11.45 -11.53
N THR A 379 -1.72 11.24 -10.40
CA THR A 379 -1.28 11.62 -9.06
C THR A 379 -1.35 10.45 -8.09
N ARG A 380 -0.51 10.47 -7.06
CA ARG A 380 -0.56 9.52 -5.95
C ARG A 380 -1.64 9.90 -4.94
N CYS A 381 -1.60 11.12 -4.44
CA CYS A 381 -2.31 11.53 -3.25
C CYS A 381 -3.82 11.70 -3.51
N PRO A 382 -4.70 11.26 -2.60
CA PRO A 382 -6.14 11.47 -2.75
C PRO A 382 -6.61 12.90 -2.47
N TYR A 383 -5.69 13.78 -2.06
CA TYR A 383 -5.99 15.14 -1.62
C TYR A 383 -5.20 16.20 -2.38
N SER A 384 -4.51 15.82 -3.47
CA SER A 384 -3.78 16.75 -4.35
C SER A 384 -4.71 17.48 -5.31
#